data_AF-A0A920KNA2-F1
#
_entry.id   AF-A0A920KNA2-F1
#
_cell.length_a   1.000
_cell.length_b   1.000
_cell.length_c   1.000
_cell.angle_alpha   90.00
_cell.angle_beta   90.00
_cell.angle_gamma   90.00
#
_symmetry.space_group_name_H-M   'P 1'
#
loop_
_entity.id
_entity.type
_entity.pdbx_description
1 polymer ?
#
loop_
_entity_poly.entity_id
_entity_poly.type
_entity_poly.pdbx_seq_one_letter_code
_entity_poly.pdbx_strand_id
1 'polypeptide(L)'
;MKKITEQVNNEAAALGMSIVDVKIRRADLPEANSQAVYMRMQTARTKEANDIRARGQEQAKIITSVADREAKIIIAEANKISEITRGEGDAERNSIYAESYGKDPEFFKFYRSMVAYEESLKSGDTRLVISPDTDFFNYFKDPLGSD
;
A
#
# COMPACT_ATOMS: atom_id res chain seq x y z
N MET A 1 48.01 -38.05 12.54
CA MET A 1 48.49 -39.09 13.47
C MET A 1 49.51 -40.01 12.83
N LYS A 2 49.22 -40.73 11.73
CA LYS A 2 50.22 -41.58 11.02
C LYS A 2 51.58 -40.91 10.74
N LYS A 3 51.59 -39.68 10.22
CA LYS A 3 52.83 -38.90 9.98
C LYS A 3 53.67 -38.65 11.24
N ILE A 4 53.01 -38.42 12.38
CA ILE A 4 53.70 -38.17 13.65
C ILE A 4 54.27 -39.49 14.18
N THR A 5 53.50 -40.58 14.10
CA THR A 5 53.95 -41.91 14.49
C THR A 5 55.16 -42.38 13.66
N GLU A 6 55.14 -42.20 12.34
CA GLU A 6 56.26 -42.56 11.46
C GLU A 6 57.53 -41.77 11.77
N GLN A 7 57.40 -40.47 12.04
CA GLN A 7 58.53 -39.60 12.33
C GLN A 7 59.22 -39.99 13.66
N VAL A 8 58.43 -40.21 14.72
CA VAL A 8 58.99 -40.60 16.02
C VAL A 8 59.51 -42.04 15.99
N ASN A 9 58.90 -42.93 15.20
CA ASN A 9 59.37 -44.32 15.05
C ASN A 9 60.72 -44.40 14.33
N ASN A 10 60.99 -43.52 13.37
CA ASN A 10 62.30 -43.44 12.71
C ASN A 10 63.41 -42.98 13.66
N GLU A 11 63.13 -42.04 14.56
CA GLU A 11 64.08 -41.60 15.60
C GLU A 11 64.29 -42.68 16.68
N ALA A 12 63.23 -43.38 17.08
CA ALA A 12 63.28 -44.46 18.07
C ALA A 12 63.98 -45.72 17.54
N ALA A 13 63.93 -45.97 16.23
CA ALA A 13 64.62 -47.09 15.59
C ALA A 13 66.15 -47.03 15.76
N ALA A 14 66.75 -45.83 15.80
CA ALA A 14 68.16 -45.63 16.08
C ALA A 14 68.56 -46.06 17.51
N LEU A 15 67.59 -46.10 18.42
CA LEU A 15 67.73 -46.53 19.81
C LEU A 15 67.25 -47.98 20.05
N GLY A 16 66.85 -48.69 18.98
CA GLY A 16 66.35 -50.08 19.06
C GLY A 16 64.92 -50.20 19.62
N MET A 17 64.16 -49.11 19.67
CA MET A 17 62.80 -49.07 20.22
C MET A 17 61.76 -48.96 19.10
N SER A 18 60.60 -49.64 19.25
CA SER A 18 59.49 -49.62 18.29
C SER A 18 58.23 -49.02 18.93
N ILE A 19 57.65 -48.02 18.27
CA ILE A 19 56.49 -47.29 18.78
C ILE A 19 55.20 -47.89 18.19
N VAL A 20 54.37 -48.47 19.05
CA VAL A 20 53.14 -49.17 18.66
C VAL A 20 51.96 -48.22 18.47
N ASP A 21 51.82 -47.19 19.31
CA ASP A 21 50.74 -46.21 19.23
C ASP A 21 51.12 -44.86 19.85
N VAL A 22 50.65 -43.77 19.26
CA VAL A 22 50.83 -42.40 19.75
C VAL A 22 49.44 -41.80 19.98
N LYS A 23 49.10 -41.57 21.25
CA LYS A 23 47.84 -40.93 21.64
C LYS A 23 48.12 -39.53 22.19
N ILE A 24 47.41 -38.53 21.68
CA ILE A 24 47.39 -37.19 22.28
C ILE A 24 46.55 -37.28 23.54
N ARG A 25 47.18 -37.12 24.70
CA ARG A 25 46.53 -37.32 26.01
C ARG A 25 45.69 -36.11 26.43
N ARG A 26 46.17 -34.90 26.15
CA ARG A 26 45.45 -33.64 26.31
C ARG A 26 46.14 -32.58 25.46
N ALA A 27 45.43 -31.98 24.51
CA ALA A 27 45.91 -30.78 23.85
C ALA A 27 45.49 -29.61 24.74
N ASP A 28 46.30 -29.32 25.75
CA ASP A 28 46.04 -28.20 26.66
C ASP A 28 46.26 -26.89 25.91
N LEU A 29 45.17 -26.37 25.34
CA LEU A 29 45.10 -25.00 24.89
C LEU A 29 45.20 -24.10 26.14
N PRO A 30 46.19 -23.21 26.25
CA PRO A 30 46.29 -22.27 27.37
C PRO A 30 44.97 -21.51 27.52
N GLU A 31 44.38 -21.46 28.72
CA GLU A 31 43.08 -20.80 28.98
C GLU A 31 43.07 -19.32 28.52
N ALA A 32 44.22 -18.65 28.55
CA ALA A 32 44.38 -17.29 28.04
C ALA A 32 44.09 -17.17 26.53
N ASN A 33 44.47 -18.17 25.73
CA ASN A 33 44.22 -18.16 24.28
C ASN A 33 42.78 -18.58 23.94
N SER A 34 42.17 -19.44 24.74
CA SER A 34 40.79 -19.90 24.51
C SER A 34 39.77 -18.77 24.73
N GLN A 35 39.95 -17.92 25.75
CA GLN A 35 39.10 -16.75 25.99
C GLN A 35 39.14 -15.75 24.83
N ALA A 36 40.33 -15.44 24.31
CA ALA A 36 40.49 -14.51 23.19
C ALA A 36 39.80 -15.02 21.91
N VAL A 37 39.92 -16.32 21.63
CA VAL A 37 39.24 -16.96 20.49
C VAL A 37 37.72 -16.95 20.69
N TYR A 38 37.23 -17.24 21.91
CA TYR A 38 35.80 -17.24 22.20
C TYR A 38 35.19 -15.84 22.06
N MET A 39 35.86 -14.80 22.57
CA MET A 39 35.43 -13.41 22.40
C MET A 39 35.39 -13.01 20.91
N ARG A 40 36.39 -13.43 20.13
CA ARG A 40 36.39 -13.19 18.68
C ARG A 40 35.25 -13.90 17.98
N MET A 41 34.95 -15.15 18.34
CA MET A 41 33.83 -15.90 17.79
C MET A 41 32.49 -15.26 18.14
N GLN A 42 32.32 -14.83 19.39
CA GLN A 42 31.10 -14.14 19.82
C GLN A 42 30.91 -12.83 19.05
N THR A 43 31.97 -12.03 18.90
CA THR A 43 31.94 -10.78 18.13
C THR A 43 31.65 -11.02 16.65
N ALA A 44 32.21 -12.08 16.05
CA ALA A 44 31.92 -12.45 14.67
C ALA A 44 30.45 -12.84 14.50
N ARG A 45 29.90 -13.64 15.42
CA ARG A 45 28.49 -14.06 15.42
C ARG A 45 27.53 -12.89 15.63
N THR A 46 27.82 -11.98 16.55
CA THR A 46 26.98 -10.80 16.76
C THR A 46 27.02 -9.87 15.55
N LYS A 47 28.18 -9.68 14.93
CA LYS A 47 28.32 -8.93 13.68
C LYS A 47 27.52 -9.56 12.55
N GLU A 48 27.63 -10.88 12.35
CA GLU A 48 26.88 -11.64 11.35
C GLU A 48 25.36 -11.51 11.59
N ALA A 49 24.90 -11.69 12.82
CA ALA A 49 23.48 -11.54 13.16
C ALA A 49 22.97 -10.10 12.91
N ASN A 50 23.78 -9.09 13.21
CA ASN A 50 23.42 -7.69 12.96
C ASN A 50 23.36 -7.38 11.46
N ASP A 51 24.29 -7.91 10.65
CA ASP A 51 24.27 -7.75 9.20
C ASP A 51 23.01 -8.39 8.59
N ILE A 52 22.66 -9.61 9.02
CA ILE A 52 21.44 -10.29 8.57
C ILE A 52 20.18 -9.49 8.94
N ARG A 53 20.10 -8.96 10.17
CA ARG A 53 18.98 -8.12 10.59
C ARG A 53 18.90 -6.82 9.81
N ALA A 54 20.04 -6.16 9.57
CA ALA A 54 20.10 -4.92 8.81
C ALA A 54 19.60 -5.13 7.36
N ARG A 55 20.07 -6.19 6.69
CA ARG A 55 19.60 -6.55 5.34
C ARG A 55 18.11 -6.90 5.33
N GLY A 56 17.63 -7.63 6.34
CA GLY A 56 16.21 -7.93 6.47
C GLY A 56 15.34 -6.69 6.64
N GLN A 57 15.79 -5.73 7.45
CA GLN A 57 15.11 -4.45 7.63
C GLN A 57 15.14 -3.59 6.36
N GLU A 58 16.27 -3.56 5.65
CA GLU A 58 16.40 -2.86 4.38
C GLU A 58 15.43 -3.42 3.34
N GLN A 59 15.42 -4.74 3.15
CA GLN A 59 14.51 -5.42 2.23
C GLN A 59 13.05 -5.18 2.60
N ALA A 60 12.70 -5.31 3.88
CA ALA A 60 11.35 -5.03 4.36
C ALA A 60 10.94 -3.59 4.05
N LYS A 61 11.81 -2.61 4.31
CA LYS A 61 11.54 -1.19 4.03
C LYS A 61 11.36 -0.93 2.53
N ILE A 62 12.15 -1.58 1.67
CA ILE A 62 12.00 -1.47 0.22
C ILE A 62 10.64 -2.04 -0.21
N ILE A 63 10.28 -3.24 0.24
CA ILE A 63 9.01 -3.89 -0.09
C ILE A 63 7.83 -3.02 0.35
N THR A 64 7.84 -2.55 1.60
CA THR A 64 6.77 -1.68 2.11
C THR A 64 6.68 -0.37 1.33
N SER A 65 7.80 0.27 1.03
CA SER A 65 7.80 1.54 0.27
C SER A 65 7.29 1.36 -1.17
N VAL A 66 7.60 0.24 -1.81
CA VAL A 66 7.10 -0.10 -3.15
C VAL A 66 5.59 -0.38 -3.09
N ALA A 67 5.15 -1.19 -2.12
CA ALA A 67 3.73 -1.50 -1.91
C ALA A 67 2.90 -0.23 -1.65
N ASP A 68 3.38 0.67 -0.78
CA ASP A 68 2.71 1.94 -0.47
C ASP A 68 2.61 2.85 -1.70
N ARG A 69 3.66 2.88 -2.53
CA ARG A 69 3.65 3.65 -3.78
C ARG A 69 2.63 3.07 -4.76
N GLU A 70 2.62 1.76 -4.94
CA GLU A 70 1.73 1.08 -5.87
C GLU A 70 0.26 1.24 -5.45
N ALA A 71 -0.04 1.08 -4.15
CA ALA A 71 -1.37 1.34 -3.61
C ALA A 71 -1.84 2.77 -3.90
N LYS A 72 -0.97 3.78 -3.72
CA LYS A 72 -1.31 5.17 -4.04
C LYS A 72 -1.56 5.38 -5.53
N ILE A 73 -0.78 4.75 -6.41
CA ILE A 73 -0.98 4.83 -7.86
C ILE A 73 -2.33 4.22 -8.24
N ILE A 74 -2.66 3.05 -7.70
CA ILE A 74 -3.94 2.37 -7.98
C ILE A 74 -5.12 3.26 -7.55
N ILE A 75 -5.08 3.82 -6.34
CA ILE A 75 -6.13 4.71 -5.83
C ILE A 75 -6.22 5.98 -6.70
N ALA A 76 -5.09 6.56 -7.08
CA ALA A 76 -5.05 7.76 -7.91
C ALA A 76 -5.64 7.49 -9.31
N GLU A 77 -5.30 6.37 -9.94
CA GLU A 77 -5.85 5.99 -11.25
C GLU A 77 -7.34 5.66 -11.15
N ALA A 78 -7.77 4.96 -10.10
CA ALA A 78 -9.19 4.69 -9.86
C ALA A 78 -10.00 6.00 -9.70
N ASN A 79 -9.49 6.96 -8.92
CA ASN A 79 -10.14 8.26 -8.74
C ASN A 79 -10.17 9.05 -10.05
N LYS A 80 -9.08 9.05 -10.81
CA LYS A 80 -9.01 9.70 -12.12
C LYS A 80 -10.04 9.12 -13.09
N ILE A 81 -10.14 7.78 -13.18
CA ILE A 81 -11.14 7.11 -14.02
C ILE A 81 -12.55 7.49 -13.56
N SER A 82 -12.81 7.46 -12.25
CA SER A 82 -14.11 7.85 -11.69
C SER A 82 -14.51 9.28 -12.05
N GLU A 83 -13.59 10.24 -11.94
CA GLU A 83 -13.87 11.65 -12.29
C GLU A 83 -14.05 11.84 -13.80
N ILE A 84 -13.30 11.11 -14.64
CA ILE A 84 -13.50 11.11 -16.10
C ILE A 84 -14.89 10.58 -16.44
N THR A 85 -15.26 9.39 -15.96
CA THR A 85 -16.56 8.77 -16.23
C THR A 85 -17.72 9.63 -15.73
N ARG A 86 -17.57 10.25 -14.56
CA ARG A 86 -18.56 11.20 -14.04
C ARG A 86 -18.65 12.45 -14.93
N GLY A 87 -17.53 13.01 -15.36
CA GLY A 87 -17.50 14.16 -16.27
C GLY A 87 -18.11 13.86 -17.63
N GLU A 88 -17.88 12.67 -18.19
CA GLU A 88 -18.51 12.19 -19.41
C GLU A 88 -20.03 12.05 -19.25
N GLY A 89 -20.48 11.45 -18.14
CA GLY A 89 -21.90 11.34 -17.84
C GLY A 89 -22.60 12.69 -17.63
N ASP A 90 -21.94 13.63 -16.95
CA ASP A 90 -22.46 15.00 -16.77
C ASP A 90 -22.51 15.75 -18.11
N ALA A 91 -21.51 15.57 -18.97
CA ALA A 91 -21.47 16.16 -20.31
C ALA A 91 -22.58 15.60 -21.21
N GLU A 92 -22.76 14.27 -21.24
CA GLU A 92 -23.82 13.60 -22.00
C GLU A 92 -25.20 14.02 -21.49
N ARG A 93 -25.41 14.02 -20.17
CA ARG A 93 -26.63 14.53 -19.55
C ARG A 93 -26.90 15.95 -20.02
N ASN A 94 -25.93 16.85 -19.91
CA ASN A 94 -26.12 18.24 -20.31
C ASN A 94 -26.40 18.38 -21.82
N SER A 95 -25.79 17.55 -22.66
CA SER A 95 -26.08 17.51 -24.12
C SER A 95 -27.51 17.08 -24.40
N ILE A 96 -27.96 15.97 -23.82
CA ILE A 96 -29.35 15.47 -23.97
C ILE A 96 -30.34 16.52 -23.46
N TYR A 97 -30.02 17.13 -22.32
CA TYR A 97 -30.81 18.24 -21.79
C TYR A 97 -30.85 19.38 -22.80
N ALA A 98 -29.73 19.90 -23.29
CA ALA A 98 -29.63 20.98 -24.29
C ALA A 98 -30.39 20.69 -25.59
N GLU A 99 -30.27 19.47 -26.12
CA GLU A 99 -31.03 19.02 -27.28
C GLU A 99 -32.55 18.98 -27.00
N SER A 100 -32.94 18.58 -25.79
CA SER A 100 -34.34 18.59 -25.37
C SER A 100 -34.87 20.01 -25.16
N TYR A 101 -34.07 20.91 -24.57
CA TYR A 101 -34.37 22.35 -24.41
C TYR A 101 -34.61 23.01 -25.79
N GLY A 102 -33.86 22.62 -26.81
CA GLY A 102 -33.97 23.19 -28.16
C GLY A 102 -35.20 22.74 -28.95
N LYS A 103 -35.88 21.66 -28.55
CA LYS A 103 -37.06 21.12 -29.27
C LYS A 103 -38.35 21.89 -28.97
N ASP A 104 -38.58 22.25 -27.71
CA ASP A 104 -39.70 23.10 -27.31
C ASP A 104 -39.38 23.81 -25.97
N PRO A 105 -38.93 25.09 -26.04
CA PRO A 105 -38.60 25.86 -24.85
C PRO A 105 -39.78 26.16 -23.93
N GLU A 106 -41.01 26.24 -24.46
CA GLU A 106 -42.22 26.58 -23.69
C GLU A 106 -42.73 25.38 -22.90
N PHE A 107 -42.83 24.21 -23.53
CA PHE A 107 -43.22 22.97 -22.84
C PHE A 107 -42.28 22.62 -21.69
N PHE A 108 -40.98 22.90 -21.85
CA PHE A 108 -40.00 22.66 -20.81
C PHE A 108 -40.12 23.60 -19.61
N LYS A 109 -40.35 24.91 -19.81
CA LYS A 109 -40.60 25.87 -18.71
C LYS A 109 -41.79 25.43 -17.86
N PHE A 110 -42.85 24.96 -18.54
CA PHE A 110 -44.02 24.37 -17.90
C PHE A 110 -43.68 23.07 -17.13
N TYR A 111 -42.93 22.14 -17.72
CA TYR A 111 -42.56 20.89 -17.05
C TYR A 111 -41.63 21.11 -15.84
N ARG A 112 -40.64 22.01 -15.95
CA ARG A 112 -39.73 22.36 -14.83
C ARG A 112 -40.46 23.03 -13.68
N SER A 113 -41.39 23.94 -13.97
CA SER A 113 -42.21 24.56 -12.93
C SER A 113 -43.08 23.51 -12.24
N MET A 114 -43.65 22.55 -12.98
CA MET A 114 -44.45 21.47 -12.39
C MET A 114 -43.65 20.50 -11.52
N VAL A 115 -42.43 20.11 -11.92
CA VAL A 115 -41.52 19.31 -11.07
C VAL A 115 -41.08 20.10 -9.84
N ALA A 116 -40.77 21.39 -9.99
CA ALA A 116 -40.43 22.25 -8.86
C ALA A 116 -41.61 22.40 -7.88
N TYR A 117 -42.86 22.44 -8.36
CA TYR A 117 -44.04 22.37 -7.50
C TYR A 117 -44.11 21.03 -6.77
N GLU A 118 -43.91 19.92 -7.46
CA GLU A 118 -43.95 18.60 -6.86
C GLU A 118 -42.87 18.42 -5.77
N GLU A 119 -41.64 18.88 -6.01
CA GLU A 119 -40.55 18.80 -5.03
C GLU A 119 -40.73 19.77 -3.85
N SER A 120 -41.17 21.00 -4.11
CA SER A 120 -41.38 22.01 -3.04
C SER A 120 -42.58 21.69 -2.14
N LEU A 121 -43.59 20.97 -2.65
CA LEU A 121 -44.81 20.61 -1.93
C LEU A 121 -44.73 19.23 -1.24
N LYS A 122 -43.67 18.44 -1.46
CA LYS A 122 -43.50 17.09 -0.89
C LYS A 122 -43.11 17.06 0.59
N SER A 123 -42.60 18.16 1.17
CA SER A 123 -42.26 18.20 2.59
C SER A 123 -43.41 18.77 3.42
N GLY A 124 -44.05 17.90 4.21
CA GLY A 124 -45.30 18.16 4.95
C GLY A 124 -45.29 19.25 6.04
N ASP A 125 -44.25 20.08 6.13
CA ASP A 125 -44.13 21.17 7.11
C ASP A 125 -43.85 22.55 6.50
N THR A 126 -43.72 22.67 5.18
CA THR A 126 -43.38 23.95 4.54
C THR A 126 -44.61 24.86 4.42
N ARG A 127 -44.86 25.72 5.42
CA ARG A 127 -45.74 26.89 5.26
C ARG A 127 -45.05 27.93 4.40
N LEU A 128 -45.27 27.82 3.10
CA LEU A 128 -44.72 28.70 2.08
C LEU A 128 -45.56 29.99 1.98
N VAL A 129 -45.06 31.10 2.52
CA VAL A 129 -45.70 32.43 2.39
C VAL A 129 -44.99 33.16 1.25
N ILE A 130 -45.53 33.03 0.04
CA ILE A 130 -45.05 33.77 -1.14
C ILE A 130 -46.18 34.67 -1.62
N SER A 131 -45.84 35.89 -2.04
CA SER A 131 -46.81 36.75 -2.73
C SER A 131 -47.34 36.03 -3.99
N PRO A 132 -48.64 36.11 -4.28
CA PRO A 132 -49.26 35.42 -5.43
C PRO A 132 -48.71 35.84 -6.80
N ASP A 133 -47.89 36.88 -6.89
CA ASP A 133 -47.53 37.55 -8.15
C ASP A 133 -46.10 37.21 -8.63
N THR A 134 -45.46 36.19 -8.05
CA THR A 134 -44.17 35.71 -8.54
C THR A 134 -44.32 34.79 -9.75
N ASP A 135 -43.36 34.88 -10.68
CA ASP A 135 -43.19 34.01 -11.87
C ASP A 135 -43.29 32.51 -11.58
N PHE A 136 -43.04 32.16 -10.32
CA PHE A 136 -43.23 30.82 -9.79
C PHE A 136 -44.66 30.32 -9.90
N PHE A 137 -45.73 31.13 -9.98
CA PHE A 137 -47.12 30.63 -10.06
C PHE A 137 -47.83 30.90 -11.40
N ASN A 138 -47.12 31.41 -12.41
CA ASN A 138 -47.73 31.81 -13.68
C ASN A 138 -48.46 30.63 -14.35
N TYR A 139 -47.82 29.46 -14.39
CA TYR A 139 -48.43 28.23 -14.95
C TYR A 139 -49.48 27.56 -14.03
N PHE A 140 -49.58 27.97 -12.76
CA PHE A 140 -50.65 27.51 -11.86
C PHE A 140 -51.94 28.34 -12.05
N LYS A 141 -51.82 29.61 -12.45
CA LYS A 141 -52.93 30.52 -12.71
C LYS A 141 -53.47 30.39 -14.14
N ASP A 142 -52.61 30.11 -15.12
CA ASP A 142 -52.97 29.94 -16.53
C ASP A 142 -52.20 28.76 -17.17
N PRO A 143 -52.87 27.73 -17.70
CA PRO A 143 -52.22 26.61 -18.38
C PRO A 143 -51.44 26.99 -19.66
N LEU A 144 -51.57 28.23 -20.18
CA LEU A 144 -50.83 28.74 -21.32
C LEU A 144 -49.65 29.67 -20.97
N GLY A 145 -49.46 30.03 -19.69
CA GLY A 145 -48.30 30.80 -19.24
C GLY A 145 -48.15 32.19 -19.86
N SER A 146 -49.25 32.83 -20.25
CA SER A 146 -49.26 34.24 -20.63
C SER A 146 -49.17 35.16 -19.39
N ASP A 147 -48.30 36.18 -19.48
CA ASP A 147 -48.07 37.24 -18.48
C ASP A 147 -49.34 37.78 -17.80
#